data_AF-A0A1H8QBI0-F1
#
_entry.id   AF-A0A1H8QBI0-F1
#
_cell.length_a   1.000
_cell.length_b   1.000
_cell.length_c   1.000
_cell.angle_alpha   90.00
_cell.angle_beta   90.00
_cell.angle_gamma   90.00
#
_symmetry.space_group_name_H-M   'P 1'
#
loop_
_entity.id
_entity.type
_entity.pdbx_description
1 polymer ?
#
loop_
_entity_poly.entity_id
_entity_poly.type
_entity_poly.pdbx_seq_one_letter_code
_entity_poly.pdbx_strand_id
1 'polypeptide(L)' 'GWKYEGIGWYSDDNKTTPLYRLYNPNAKSGSHHYTTSASERDGLRKLGWKYEGIGWYGL' A
#
# COMPACT_ATOMS: atom_id res chain seq x y z
N GLY A 1 16.34 2.46 25.33
CA GLY A 1 16.98 1.97 24.09
C GLY A 1 15.99 1.13 23.34
N TRP A 2 15.97 1.18 22.01
CA TRP A 2 15.10 0.33 21.19
C TRP A 2 15.49 -1.14 21.35
N LYS A 3 14.51 -2.02 21.61
CA LYS A 3 14.70 -3.46 21.72
C LYS A 3 14.28 -4.08 20.40
N TYR A 4 15.13 -4.93 19.83
CA TYR A 4 14.82 -5.68 18.62
C TYR A 4 13.75 -6.75 18.94
N GLU A 5 12.61 -6.71 18.23
CA GLU A 5 11.46 -7.62 18.44
C GLU A 5 11.40 -8.76 17.40
N GLY A 6 12.41 -8.87 16.53
CA GLY A 6 12.42 -9.85 15.44
C GLY A 6 11.91 -9.29 14.12
N ILE A 7 11.88 -10.14 13.09
CA ILE A 7 11.36 -9.78 11.77
C ILE A 7 9.83 -9.70 11.88
N GLY A 8 9.27 -8.50 11.77
CA GLY A 8 7.82 -8.27 11.88
C GLY A 8 7.02 -8.74 10.67
N TRP A 9 7.62 -8.72 9.48
CA TRP A 9 6.98 -9.13 8.22
C TRP A 9 8.02 -9.68 7.24
N TYR A 10 7.64 -10.72 6.51
CA TYR A 10 8.37 -11.18 5.33
C TYR A 10 7.65 -10.63 4.08
N SER A 11 8.39 -10.11 3.11
CA SER A 11 7.83 -9.81 1.80
C SER A 11 7.86 -11.07 0.94
N ASP A 12 6.75 -11.42 0.30
CA ASP A 12 6.71 -12.61 -0.56
C ASP A 12 7.62 -12.45 -1.77
N ASP A 13 8.70 -13.23 -1.82
CA ASP A 13 9.64 -13.25 -2.95
C ASP A 13 8.94 -13.68 -4.26
N ASN A 14 7.85 -14.46 -4.16
CA ASN A 14 7.03 -14.86 -5.29
C ASN A 14 6.05 -13.77 -5.77
N LYS A 15 6.02 -12.60 -5.12
CA LYS A 15 5.14 -11.48 -5.47
C LYS A 15 3.65 -11.85 -5.54
N THR A 16 3.22 -12.85 -4.77
CA THR A 16 1.85 -13.40 -4.86
C THR A 16 0.79 -12.37 -4.53
N THR A 17 1.01 -11.52 -3.51
CA THR A 17 0.03 -10.53 -3.09
C THR A 17 0.57 -9.10 -3.21
N PRO A 18 0.34 -8.40 -4.34
CA PRO A 18 0.77 -7.01 -4.49
C PRO A 18 -0.08 -6.07 -3.62
N LEU A 19 0.56 -5.27 -2.77
CA LEU A 19 -0.06 -4.18 -2.05
C LEU A 19 0.09 -2.88 -2.85
N TYR A 20 -1.02 -2.40 -3.41
CA TYR A 20 -1.10 -1.13 -4.12
C TYR A 20 -1.06 0.05 -3.15
N ARG A 21 -0.20 1.03 -3.42
CA ARG A 21 -0.15 2.31 -2.70
C ARG A 21 -0.85 3.38 -3.52
N LEU A 22 -1.77 4.10 -2.88
CA LEU A 22 -2.46 5.25 -3.44
C LEU A 22 -2.31 6.45 -2.53
N TYR A 23 -2.00 7.60 -3.11
CA TYR A 23 -1.90 8.88 -2.43
C TYR A 23 -3.18 9.69 -2.65
N ASN A 24 -3.74 10.22 -1.56
CA ASN A 24 -4.85 11.16 -1.60
C ASN A 24 -4.36 12.62 -1.51
N PRO A 25 -4.30 13.36 -2.64
CA PRO A 25 -3.95 14.78 -2.62
C PRO A 25 -5.04 15.65 -1.97
N ASN A 26 -6.28 15.16 -1.87
CA ASN A 26 -7.41 15.91 -1.34
C ASN A 26 -7.53 15.82 0.19
N ALA A 27 -6.74 14.96 0.84
CA ALA A 27 -6.71 14.89 2.29
C ALA A 27 -5.88 16.06 2.86
N LYS A 28 -6.39 16.74 3.90
CA LYS A 28 -5.72 17.89 4.55
C LYS A 28 -4.27 17.60 4.98
N SER A 29 -4.00 16.35 5.34
CA SER A 29 -2.66 15.80 5.48
C SER A 29 -2.59 14.62 4.52
N GLY A 30 -1.98 14.83 3.35
CA GLY A 30 -1.94 13.86 2.26
C GLY A 30 -1.79 12.43 2.77
N SER A 31 -2.82 11.61 2.53
CA SER A 31 -2.96 10.29 3.16
C SER A 31 -2.59 9.19 2.17
N HIS A 32 -1.88 8.18 2.65
CA HIS A 32 -1.56 6.99 1.85
C HIS A 32 -2.54 5.88 2.21
N HIS A 33 -3.17 5.30 1.20
CA HIS A 33 -3.98 4.08 1.33
C HIS A 33 -3.24 2.91 0.70
N TYR A 34 -3.35 1.77 1.36
CA TYR A 34 -2.70 0.53 0.99
C TYR A 34 -3.74 -0.56 0.82
N THR A 35 -3.80 -1.18 -0.35
CA THR A 35 -4.81 -2.21 -0.66
C THR A 35 -4.26 -3.28 -1.57
N THR A 36 -4.66 -4.53 -1.35
CA THR A 36 -4.37 -5.64 -2.29
C THR A 36 -5.41 -5.76 -3.39
N SER A 37 -6.56 -5.08 -3.24
CA SER A 37 -7.67 -5.16 -4.17
C SER A 37 -7.45 -4.23 -5.37
N ALA A 38 -7.33 -4.83 -6.56
CA ALA A 38 -7.25 -4.06 -7.81
C ALA A 38 -8.53 -3.23 -8.05
N SER A 39 -9.69 -3.76 -7.64
CA SER A 39 -10.97 -3.05 -7.73
C SER A 39 -11.01 -1.80 -6.84
N GLU A 40 -10.47 -1.90 -5.62
CA GLU A 40 -10.40 -0.77 -4.70
C GLU A 40 -9.41 0.28 -5.20
N ARG A 41 -8.23 -0.15 -5.70
CA ARG A 41 -7.29 0.73 -6.40
C ARG A 41 -7.97 1.51 -7.52
N ASP A 42 -8.70 0.83 -8.40
CA ASP A 42 -9.34 1.46 -9.55
C ASP A 42 -10.50 2.38 -9.15
N GLY A 43 -11.24 2.03 -8.08
CA GLY A 43 -12.24 2.91 -7.47
C GLY A 43 -11.62 4.19 -6.92
N LEU A 44 -10.54 4.08 -6.14
CA LEU A 44 -9.82 5.22 -5.58
C LEU A 44 -9.21 6.12 -6.67
N ARG A 45 -8.67 5.53 -7.75
CA ARG A 45 -8.21 6.29 -8.92
C ARG A 45 -9.32 7.13 -9.56
N LYS A 46 -10.54 6.57 -9.68
CA LYS A 46 -11.71 7.31 -10.18
C LYS A 46 -12.12 8.46 -9.24
N LEU A 47 -11.89 8.30 -7.94
CA LEU A 47 -12.12 9.33 -6.92
C LEU A 47 -10.99 10.39 -6.88
N GLY A 48 -10.04 10.35 -7.81
CA GLY A 48 -8.95 11.34 -7.92
C GLY A 48 -7.72 11.02 -7.08
N TRP A 49 -7.63 9.81 -6.51
CA TRP A 49 -6.40 9.38 -5.84
C TRP A 49 -5.31 9.07 -6.87
N LYS A 50 -4.07 9.42 -6.53
CA LYS A 50 -2.92 9.14 -7.37
C LYS A 50 -2.40 7.73 -7.05
N TYR A 51 -2.49 6.85 -8.03
CA TYR A 51 -1.87 5.53 -7.92
C TYR A 51 -0.35 5.66 -8.05
N GLU A 52 0.38 5.20 -7.03
CA GLU A 52 1.84 5.31 -6.95
C GLU A 52 2.57 4.01 -7.30
N GLY A 53 1.83 2.92 -7.53
CA GLY A 53 2.42 1.61 -7.82
C GLY A 53 2.21 0.60 -6.70
N ILE A 54 3.02 -0.46 -6.72
CA ILE A 54 3.05 -1.49 -5.68
C ILE A 54 4.06 -1.04 -4.62
N GLY A 55 3.60 -0.87 -3.38
CA GLY A 55 4.47 -0.49 -2.25
C GLY A 55 5.28 -1.67 -1.73
N TRP A 56 4.65 -2.84 -1.63
CA TRP A 56 5.24 -4.07 -1.11
C TRP A 56 4.43 -5.28 -1.58
N TYR A 57 5.03 -6.46 -1.50
CA TYR A 57 4.35 -7.73 -1.72
C TYR A 57 4.21 -8.42 -0.37
N GLY A 58 2.97 -8.74 0.03
CA GLY A 58 2.70 -9.47 1.28
C GLY A 58 2.84 -10.98 1.07
N LEU A 59 3.39 -11.66 2.08
CA LEU A 59 3.38 -13.12 2.27
C LEU A 59 2.09 -13.58 2.96
#